data_AF-A0A7X4BUF8-F1
#
_entry.id   AF-A0A7X4BUF8-F1
#
_cell.length_a   1.000
_cell.length_b   1.000
_cell.length_c   1.000
_cell.angle_alpha   90.00
_cell.angle_beta   90.00
_cell.angle_gamma   90.00
#
_symmetry.space_group_name_H-M   'P 1'
#
loop_
_entity.id
_entity.type
_entity.pdbx_description
1 polymer ?
#
loop_
_entity_poly.entity_id
_entity_poly.type
_entity_poly.pdbx_seq_one_letter_code
_entity_poly.pdbx_strand_id
1 'polypeptide(L)'
;MNNVQLERVTDAYVRKYVAQNQAAKLAKGILDEAGIGLKPIVDHITVRTGDIDRRAREFIRLGYVYSETLEYRDWYAKVYRAPGFPALFVDQAYNDERGKTSIIPDWVNTFGDQTLHHIALLTEDIETAMRQLQRKGVTFAGSVTGERGEVLRQVFSVPERVRGIPFSVLELIERHAGYQGFSPPQADALMQSTVNY
;
A
#
# COMPACT_ATOMS: atom_id res chain seq x y z
N MET A 1 -5.85 24.93 0.67
CA MET A 1 -5.28 23.65 0.22
C MET A 1 -4.73 23.83 -1.18
N ASN A 2 -3.49 23.41 -1.46
CA ASN A 2 -2.93 23.48 -2.81
C ASN A 2 -3.11 22.12 -3.49
N ASN A 3 -4.35 21.82 -3.91
CA ASN A 3 -4.73 20.51 -4.45
C ASN A 3 -3.87 20.11 -5.67
N VAL A 4 -3.48 21.07 -6.50
CA VAL A 4 -2.60 20.83 -7.67
C VAL A 4 -1.20 20.38 -7.23
N GLN A 5 -0.65 20.98 -6.18
CA GLN A 5 0.64 20.57 -5.64
C GLN A 5 0.55 19.21 -4.95
N LEU A 6 -0.53 18.94 -4.22
CA LEU A 6 -0.75 17.63 -3.60
C LEU A 6 -0.85 16.53 -4.66
N GLU A 7 -1.65 16.76 -5.70
CA GLU A 7 -1.77 15.86 -6.84
C GLU A 7 -0.42 15.59 -7.50
N ARG A 8 0.36 16.64 -7.78
CA ARG A 8 1.69 16.48 -8.37
C ARG A 8 2.61 15.61 -7.50
N VAL A 9 2.58 15.78 -6.19
CA VAL A 9 3.39 15.01 -5.23
C VAL A 9 2.93 13.56 -5.19
N THR A 10 1.65 13.30 -4.96
CA THR A 10 1.08 11.94 -4.90
C THR A 10 1.30 11.21 -6.21
N ASP A 11 1.07 11.85 -7.35
CA ASP A 11 1.31 11.26 -8.66
C ASP A 11 2.80 10.95 -8.90
N ALA A 12 3.71 11.77 -8.39
CA ALA A 12 5.14 11.50 -8.51
C ALA A 12 5.54 10.24 -7.74
N TYR A 13 5.01 10.04 -6.53
CA TYR A 13 5.20 8.81 -5.77
C TYR A 13 4.62 7.60 -6.50
N VAL A 14 3.37 7.68 -6.98
CA VAL A 14 2.71 6.59 -7.71
C VAL A 14 3.47 6.26 -9.00
N ARG A 15 3.87 7.26 -9.80
CA ARG A 15 4.65 7.03 -11.03
C ARG A 15 5.99 6.36 -10.75
N LYS A 16 6.72 6.82 -9.72
CA LYS A 16 8.00 6.22 -9.32
C LYS A 16 7.81 4.76 -8.90
N TYR A 17 6.80 4.49 -8.08
CA TYR A 17 6.45 3.14 -7.66
C TYR A 17 6.09 2.23 -8.84
N VAL A 18 5.20 2.68 -9.74
CA VAL A 18 4.79 1.90 -10.93
C VAL A 18 5.98 1.59 -11.84
N ALA A 19 6.95 2.51 -11.95
CA ALA A 19 8.16 2.26 -12.73
C ALA A 19 9.05 1.14 -12.15
N GLN A 20 8.89 0.82 -10.87
CA GLN A 20 9.69 -0.16 -10.13
C GLN A 20 8.91 -1.43 -9.75
N ASN A 21 7.61 -1.51 -10.08
CA ASN A 21 6.76 -2.64 -9.75
C ASN A 21 6.04 -3.18 -10.99
N GLN A 22 6.38 -4.40 -11.41
CA GLN A 22 5.91 -4.98 -12.66
C GLN A 22 4.42 -5.31 -12.60
N ALA A 23 3.93 -5.82 -11.46
CA ALA A 23 2.51 -6.07 -11.26
C ALA A 23 1.68 -4.78 -11.42
N ALA A 24 2.11 -3.69 -10.79
CA ALA A 24 1.46 -2.38 -10.90
C ALA A 24 1.53 -1.81 -12.31
N LYS A 25 2.66 -2.00 -13.02
CA LYS A 25 2.83 -1.59 -14.42
C LYS A 25 1.86 -2.31 -15.35
N LEU A 26 1.67 -3.62 -15.16
CA LEU A 26 0.69 -4.41 -15.90
C LEU A 26 -0.74 -3.94 -15.62
N ALA A 27 -1.10 -3.78 -14.35
CA ALA A 27 -2.42 -3.28 -13.96
C ALA A 27 -2.70 -1.89 -14.56
N LYS A 28 -1.74 -0.97 -14.49
CA LYS A 28 -1.84 0.35 -15.12
C LYS A 28 -2.04 0.24 -16.63
N GLY A 29 -1.29 -0.62 -17.33
CA GLY A 29 -1.42 -0.80 -18.77
C GLY A 29 -2.84 -1.19 -19.19
N ILE A 30 -3.47 -2.13 -18.47
CA ILE A 30 -4.86 -2.56 -18.73
C ILE A 30 -5.84 -1.39 -18.56
N LEU A 31 -5.66 -0.57 -17.52
CA LEU A 31 -6.53 0.57 -17.26
C LEU A 31 -6.30 1.73 -18.23
N ASP A 32 -5.06 1.92 -18.69
CA ASP A 32 -4.71 2.89 -19.71
C ASP A 32 -5.35 2.51 -21.07
N GLU A 33 -5.36 1.21 -21.43
CA GLU A 33 -6.05 0.71 -22.63
C GLU A 33 -7.55 1.03 -22.61
N ALA A 34 -8.16 1.06 -21.42
CA ALA A 34 -9.55 1.46 -21.22
C ALA A 34 -9.75 2.99 -21.10
N GLY A 35 -8.69 3.79 -21.08
CA GLY A 35 -8.75 5.25 -20.90
C GLY A 35 -9.05 5.72 -19.47
N ILE A 36 -8.91 4.85 -18.47
CA ILE A 36 -9.26 5.12 -17.06
C ILE A 36 -8.05 5.62 -16.27
N GLY A 37 -6.90 4.97 -16.45
CA GLY A 37 -5.70 5.17 -15.63
C GLY A 37 -5.88 4.75 -14.15
N LEU A 38 -4.89 5.07 -13.31
CA LEU A 38 -4.88 4.62 -11.89
C LEU A 38 -5.66 5.53 -10.94
N LYS A 39 -5.73 6.83 -11.23
CA LYS A 39 -6.25 7.85 -10.29
C LYS A 39 -7.60 7.51 -9.64
N PRO A 40 -8.62 6.97 -10.35
CA PRO A 40 -9.90 6.67 -9.72
C PRO A 40 -9.90 5.42 -8.84
N ILE A 41 -8.85 4.59 -8.88
CA ILE A 41 -8.84 3.27 -8.23
C ILE A 41 -7.72 3.09 -7.20
N VAL A 42 -6.76 4.01 -7.06
CA VAL A 42 -5.76 3.89 -5.99
C VAL A 42 -6.46 4.17 -4.66
N ASP A 43 -6.65 3.12 -3.86
CA ASP A 43 -7.30 3.18 -2.56
C ASP A 43 -6.40 3.87 -1.54
N HIS A 44 -5.16 3.39 -1.44
CA HIS A 44 -4.17 3.96 -0.55
C HIS A 44 -2.74 3.76 -1.08
N ILE A 45 -1.84 4.57 -0.54
CA ILE A 45 -0.40 4.49 -0.75
C ILE A 45 0.27 4.22 0.60
N THR A 46 1.30 3.39 0.60
CA THR A 46 1.97 2.97 1.84
C THR A 46 3.44 3.31 1.85
N VAL A 47 3.89 3.92 2.94
CA VAL A 47 5.28 4.30 3.18
C VAL A 47 5.76 3.68 4.49
N ARG A 48 6.95 3.08 4.44
CA ARG A 48 7.67 2.61 5.64
C ARG A 48 8.68 3.66 6.10
N THR A 49 8.83 3.87 7.40
CA THR A 49 9.78 4.84 7.94
C THR A 49 10.27 4.49 9.36
N GLY A 50 11.33 5.17 9.80
CA GLY A 50 11.78 5.19 11.20
C GLY A 50 11.30 6.41 11.99
N ASP A 51 10.63 7.38 11.34
CA ASP A 51 10.04 8.55 11.98
C ASP A 51 8.72 8.94 11.28
N ILE A 52 7.63 8.38 11.78
CA ILE A 52 6.27 8.46 11.22
C ILE A 52 5.77 9.90 11.12
N ASP A 53 6.05 10.70 12.14
CA ASP A 53 5.60 12.09 12.21
C ASP A 53 6.40 12.96 11.26
N ARG A 54 7.72 12.77 11.18
CA ARG A 54 8.56 13.42 10.16
C ARG A 54 8.14 13.04 8.76
N ARG A 55 7.85 11.76 8.53
CA ARG A 55 7.55 11.27 7.19
C ARG A 55 6.22 11.83 6.67
N ALA A 56 5.21 11.96 7.51
CA ALA A 56 3.92 12.50 7.11
C ALA A 56 3.91 14.02 6.86
N ARG A 57 4.92 14.79 7.33
CA ARG A 57 4.90 16.27 7.29
C ARG A 57 4.68 16.87 5.90
N GLU A 58 5.22 16.27 4.84
CA GLU A 58 5.03 16.81 3.49
C GLU A 58 3.57 16.70 3.04
N PHE A 59 2.92 15.56 3.33
CA PHE A 59 1.54 15.31 2.96
C PHE A 59 0.59 16.16 3.81
N ILE A 60 0.87 16.27 5.11
CA ILE A 60 0.07 17.08 6.04
C ILE A 60 0.08 18.55 5.61
N ARG A 61 1.26 19.10 5.30
CA ARG A 61 1.39 20.49 4.80
C ARG A 61 0.61 20.75 3.53
N LEU A 62 0.35 19.72 2.72
CA LEU A 62 -0.36 19.83 1.45
C LEU A 62 -1.86 19.54 1.54
N GLY A 63 -2.35 19.03 2.68
CA GLY A 63 -3.79 18.87 2.94
C GLY A 63 -4.22 17.52 3.50
N TYR A 64 -3.32 16.56 3.70
CA TYR A 64 -3.65 15.34 4.43
C TYR A 64 -3.91 15.64 5.91
N VAL A 65 -4.95 15.01 6.46
CA VAL A 65 -5.34 15.13 7.87
C VAL A 65 -5.23 13.76 8.52
N TYR A 66 -4.73 13.73 9.75
CA TYR A 66 -4.69 12.51 10.56
C TYR A 66 -6.10 11.93 10.73
N SER A 67 -6.23 10.62 10.54
CA SER A 67 -7.48 9.88 10.65
C SER A 67 -7.45 8.98 11.89
N GLU A 68 -6.47 8.09 11.98
CA GLU A 68 -6.41 7.04 12.99
C GLU A 68 -4.99 6.51 13.17
N THR A 69 -4.75 5.85 14.29
CA THR A 69 -3.54 5.07 14.57
C THR A 69 -3.95 3.61 14.72
N LEU A 70 -3.22 2.72 14.07
CA LEU A 70 -3.43 1.28 14.08
C LEU A 70 -2.23 0.64 14.76
N GLU A 71 -2.47 -0.11 15.81
CA GLU A 71 -1.43 -0.77 16.59
C GLU A 71 -1.36 -2.26 16.25
N TYR A 72 -0.15 -2.74 16.04
CA TYR A 72 0.17 -4.15 15.82
C TYR A 72 1.16 -4.60 16.90
N ARG A 73 1.64 -5.84 16.80
CA ARG A 73 2.52 -6.43 17.81
C ARG A 73 3.87 -5.70 17.92
N ASP A 74 4.56 -5.54 16.81
CA ASP A 74 5.93 -5.01 16.72
C ASP A 74 6.03 -3.75 15.83
N TRP A 75 4.91 -3.26 15.31
CA TRP A 75 4.83 -2.04 14.53
C TRP A 75 3.48 -1.35 14.72
N TYR A 76 3.37 -0.14 14.19
CA TYR A 76 2.14 0.63 14.18
C TYR A 76 2.07 1.46 12.90
N ALA A 77 0.89 1.93 12.57
CA ALA A 77 0.66 2.82 11.44
C ALA A 77 -0.20 4.01 11.81
N LYS A 78 0.02 5.13 11.12
CA LYS A 78 -0.87 6.28 11.12
C LYS A 78 -1.46 6.44 9.73
N VAL A 79 -2.77 6.61 9.69
CA VAL A 79 -3.52 6.83 8.46
C VAL A 79 -3.85 8.31 8.36
N TYR A 80 -3.62 8.87 7.18
CA TYR A 80 -3.99 10.23 6.85
C TYR A 80 -4.86 10.26 5.61
N ARG A 81 -5.77 11.22 5.52
CA ARG A 81 -6.70 11.36 4.38
C ARG A 81 -6.76 12.78 3.86
N ALA A 82 -6.94 12.91 2.56
CA ALA A 82 -7.29 14.16 1.89
C ALA A 82 -8.43 13.85 0.89
N PRO A 83 -9.52 14.64 0.85
CA PRO A 83 -10.63 14.39 -0.08
C PRO A 83 -10.16 14.35 -1.54
N GLY A 84 -10.54 13.30 -2.28
CA GLY A 84 -10.16 13.11 -3.68
C GLY A 84 -8.75 12.54 -3.89
N PHE A 85 -8.06 12.13 -2.83
CA PHE A 85 -6.74 11.49 -2.88
C PHE A 85 -6.77 10.11 -2.20
N PRO A 86 -5.87 9.19 -2.57
CA PRO A 86 -5.70 7.93 -1.86
C PRO A 86 -5.40 8.17 -0.38
N ALA A 87 -5.81 7.26 0.51
CA ALA A 87 -5.36 7.31 1.89
C ALA A 87 -3.83 7.16 1.95
N LEU A 88 -3.18 7.85 2.89
CA LEU A 88 -1.77 7.69 3.17
C LEU A 88 -1.62 6.83 4.41
N PHE A 89 -1.07 5.63 4.22
CA PHE A 89 -0.72 4.71 5.28
C PHE A 89 0.78 4.83 5.55
N VAL A 90 1.16 5.31 6.73
CA VAL A 90 2.59 5.40 7.11
C VAL A 90 2.82 4.42 8.22
N ASP A 91 3.72 3.44 8.02
CA ASP A 91 4.06 2.43 9.02
C ASP A 91 5.48 2.63 9.56
N GLN A 92 5.66 2.20 10.81
CA GLN A 92 6.92 2.24 11.54
C GLN A 92 6.93 1.14 12.61
N ALA A 93 8.10 0.52 12.83
CA ALA A 93 8.33 -0.35 13.98
C ALA A 93 8.34 0.44 15.31
N TYR A 94 7.93 -0.17 16.42
CA TYR A 94 8.15 0.47 17.72
C TYR A 94 9.65 0.69 17.97
N ASN A 95 9.99 1.81 18.60
CA ASN A 95 11.39 2.15 18.89
C ASN A 95 11.94 1.44 20.15
N ASP A 96 11.09 0.68 20.84
CA ASP A 96 11.42 -0.07 22.05
C ASP A 96 11.56 -1.58 21.74
N GLU A 97 11.70 -2.40 22.78
CA GLU A 97 11.85 -3.85 22.67
C GLU A 97 10.76 -4.52 21.82
N ARG A 98 9.55 -3.95 21.74
CA ARG A 98 8.46 -4.51 20.94
C ARG A 98 8.81 -4.56 19.46
N GLY A 99 9.57 -3.58 18.95
CA GLY A 99 9.84 -3.45 17.52
C GLY A 99 10.96 -4.32 16.98
N LYS A 100 11.68 -5.05 17.85
CA LYS A 100 12.87 -5.82 17.44
C LYS A 100 12.60 -6.94 16.44
N THR A 101 11.38 -7.45 16.38
CA THR A 101 10.99 -8.49 15.42
C THR A 101 10.44 -7.93 14.11
N SER A 102 10.26 -6.61 14.01
CA SER A 102 9.70 -5.98 12.83
C SER A 102 10.71 -5.97 11.68
N ILE A 103 10.23 -6.25 10.48
CA ILE A 103 11.01 -6.17 9.23
C ILE A 103 11.18 -4.74 8.72
N ILE A 104 10.42 -3.78 9.26
CA ILE A 104 10.38 -2.39 8.77
C ILE A 104 11.74 -1.68 8.88
N PRO A 105 12.49 -1.76 10.00
CA PRO A 105 13.76 -1.05 10.13
C PRO A 105 14.77 -1.45 9.07
N ASP A 106 14.93 -2.77 8.82
CA ASP A 106 15.88 -3.27 7.82
C ASP A 106 15.47 -2.88 6.40
N TRP A 107 14.17 -2.91 6.10
CA TRP A 107 13.65 -2.42 4.82
C TRP A 107 13.95 -0.93 4.63
N VAL A 108 13.69 -0.10 5.66
CA VAL A 108 13.94 1.36 5.61
C VAL A 108 15.43 1.66 5.50
N ASN A 109 16.29 0.91 6.20
CA ASN A 109 17.75 1.04 6.09
C ASN A 109 18.24 0.71 4.68
N THR A 110 17.58 -0.23 3.99
CA THR A 110 17.98 -0.69 2.65
C THR A 110 17.47 0.25 1.54
N PHE A 111 16.21 0.67 1.62
CA PHE A 111 15.51 1.36 0.52
C PHE A 111 15.18 2.82 0.79
N GLY A 112 15.34 3.28 2.04
CA GLY A 112 14.95 4.60 2.49
C GLY A 112 13.45 4.76 2.69
N ASP A 113 13.02 5.92 3.19
CA ASP A 113 11.62 6.24 3.47
C ASP A 113 10.95 7.13 2.39
N GLN A 114 11.67 7.42 1.30
CA GLN A 114 11.24 8.29 0.19
C GLN A 114 10.71 7.49 -1.02
N THR A 115 10.22 6.27 -0.78
CA THR A 115 9.62 5.41 -1.79
C THR A 115 8.39 4.71 -1.20
N LEU A 116 7.44 4.36 -2.07
CA LEU A 116 6.27 3.59 -1.64
C LEU A 116 6.66 2.11 -1.50
N HIS A 117 6.19 1.47 -0.45
CA HIS A 117 6.27 0.02 -0.29
C HIS A 117 5.19 -0.69 -1.13
N HIS A 118 3.98 -0.12 -1.17
CA HIS A 118 2.92 -0.56 -2.07
C HIS A 118 1.95 0.57 -2.39
N ILE A 119 1.14 0.31 -3.41
CA ILE A 119 -0.16 0.92 -3.61
C ILE A 119 -1.21 -0.17 -3.54
N ALA A 120 -2.40 0.16 -3.08
CA ALA A 120 -3.56 -0.70 -3.19
C ALA A 120 -4.51 -0.22 -4.28
N LEU A 121 -4.94 -1.15 -5.12
CA LEU A 121 -5.92 -0.91 -6.16
C LEU A 121 -7.27 -1.43 -5.70
N LEU A 122 -8.26 -0.53 -5.65
CA LEU A 122 -9.65 -0.85 -5.38
C LEU A 122 -10.20 -1.72 -6.51
N THR A 123 -10.81 -2.82 -6.12
CA THR A 123 -11.43 -3.81 -7.02
C THR A 123 -12.88 -4.04 -6.63
N GLU A 124 -13.72 -4.31 -7.62
CA GLU A 124 -15.11 -4.68 -7.41
C GLU A 124 -15.23 -6.13 -6.90
N ASP A 125 -14.51 -7.05 -7.53
CA ASP A 125 -14.39 -8.46 -7.13
C ASP A 125 -12.90 -8.85 -7.20
N ILE A 126 -12.29 -9.04 -6.04
CA ILE A 126 -10.85 -9.26 -5.88
C ILE A 126 -10.40 -10.55 -6.56
N GLU A 127 -11.22 -11.60 -6.52
CA GLU A 127 -10.91 -12.90 -7.12
C GLU A 127 -10.87 -12.80 -8.66
N THR A 128 -11.80 -12.05 -9.25
CA THR A 128 -11.82 -11.76 -10.67
C THR A 128 -10.61 -10.94 -11.07
N ALA A 129 -10.29 -9.88 -10.32
CA ALA A 129 -9.11 -9.06 -10.56
C ALA A 129 -7.81 -9.89 -10.49
N MET A 130 -7.67 -10.73 -9.45
CA MET A 130 -6.56 -11.67 -9.31
C MET A 130 -6.44 -12.58 -10.54
N ARG A 131 -7.52 -13.25 -10.95
CA ARG A 131 -7.51 -14.14 -12.13
C ARG A 131 -7.08 -13.42 -13.39
N GLN A 132 -7.53 -12.18 -13.61
CA GLN A 132 -7.15 -11.42 -14.81
C GLN A 132 -5.68 -11.01 -14.79
N LEU A 133 -5.17 -10.57 -13.64
CA LEU A 133 -3.76 -10.20 -13.49
C LEU A 133 -2.84 -11.43 -13.56
N GLN A 134 -3.26 -12.58 -13.02
CA GLN A 134 -2.54 -13.85 -13.14
C GLN A 134 -2.39 -14.29 -14.61
N ARG A 135 -3.44 -14.15 -15.42
CA ARG A 135 -3.37 -14.40 -16.88
C ARG A 135 -2.36 -13.49 -17.60
N LYS A 136 -2.00 -12.36 -16.99
CA LYS A 136 -1.01 -11.40 -17.50
C LYS A 136 0.36 -11.55 -16.84
N GLY A 137 0.55 -12.57 -16.00
CA GLY A 137 1.84 -12.92 -15.38
C GLY A 137 2.07 -12.39 -13.97
N VAL A 138 1.04 -11.87 -13.29
CA VAL A 138 1.16 -11.46 -11.87
C VAL A 138 0.98 -12.67 -10.95
N THR A 139 1.92 -12.87 -10.04
CA THR A 139 1.81 -13.89 -8.98
C THR A 139 1.41 -13.22 -7.66
N PHE A 140 0.54 -13.89 -6.89
CA PHE A 140 0.08 -13.42 -5.58
C PHE A 140 0.74 -14.23 -4.45
N ALA A 141 1.07 -13.55 -3.35
CA ALA A 141 1.85 -14.11 -2.24
C ALA A 141 1.05 -15.10 -1.36
N GLY A 142 -0.28 -15.13 -1.50
CA GLY A 142 -1.19 -16.00 -0.76
C GLY A 142 -2.63 -15.93 -1.27
N SER A 143 -3.55 -16.45 -0.46
CA SER A 143 -4.99 -16.28 -0.68
C SER A 143 -5.45 -14.89 -0.24
N VAL A 144 -6.67 -14.52 -0.64
CA VAL A 144 -7.35 -13.34 -0.14
C VAL A 144 -7.46 -13.43 1.39
N THR A 145 -7.04 -12.37 2.06
CA THR A 145 -7.26 -12.17 3.49
C THR A 145 -8.61 -11.48 3.67
N GLY A 146 -9.47 -12.06 4.49
CA GLY A 146 -10.88 -11.69 4.63
C GLY A 146 -11.81 -12.61 3.84
N GLU A 147 -12.95 -12.92 4.44
CA GLU A 147 -13.96 -13.84 3.89
C GLU A 147 -14.85 -13.17 2.85
N ARG A 148 -15.47 -13.96 1.97
CA ARG A 148 -16.39 -13.44 0.96
C ARG A 148 -17.59 -12.77 1.65
N GLY A 149 -17.85 -11.51 1.30
CA GLY A 149 -18.92 -10.70 1.89
C GLY A 149 -18.51 -9.89 3.12
N GLU A 150 -17.27 -10.04 3.61
CA GLU A 150 -16.73 -9.11 4.61
C GLU A 150 -16.51 -7.71 4.02
N VAL A 151 -16.52 -6.70 4.88
CA VAL A 151 -16.42 -5.29 4.48
C VAL A 151 -15.06 -4.89 3.92
N LEU A 152 -14.04 -5.72 4.15
CA LEU A 152 -12.67 -5.53 3.68
C LEU A 152 -12.05 -6.89 3.34
N ARG A 153 -11.51 -6.98 2.13
CA ARG A 153 -10.75 -8.14 1.64
C ARG A 153 -9.53 -7.66 0.89
N GLN A 154 -8.40 -8.34 1.06
CA GLN A 154 -7.10 -7.85 0.58
C GLN A 154 -6.19 -8.99 0.11
N VAL A 155 -5.28 -8.72 -0.81
CA VAL A 155 -4.19 -9.64 -1.17
C VAL A 155 -2.98 -8.88 -1.71
N PHE A 156 -1.78 -9.36 -1.41
CA PHE A 156 -0.53 -8.88 -2.00
C PHE A 156 -0.06 -9.73 -3.17
N SER A 157 0.53 -9.08 -4.17
CA SER A 157 1.41 -9.74 -5.11
C SER A 157 2.62 -10.33 -4.39
N VAL A 158 3.30 -11.28 -5.03
CA VAL A 158 4.68 -11.60 -4.64
C VAL A 158 5.52 -10.33 -4.70
N PRO A 159 6.44 -10.08 -3.75
CA PRO A 159 7.26 -8.90 -3.75
C PRO A 159 8.21 -8.88 -4.94
N GLU A 160 8.31 -7.72 -5.57
CA GLU A 160 9.43 -7.37 -6.44
C GLU A 160 10.71 -7.38 -5.62
N ARG A 161 11.83 -7.76 -6.25
CA ARG A 161 13.12 -7.89 -5.57
C ARG A 161 14.14 -6.93 -6.13
N VAL A 162 14.89 -6.28 -5.25
CA VAL A 162 16.05 -5.46 -5.61
C VAL A 162 17.26 -6.12 -4.96
N ARG A 163 18.19 -6.62 -5.78
CA ARG A 163 19.39 -7.36 -5.31
C ARG A 163 19.04 -8.54 -4.39
N GLY A 164 17.95 -9.25 -4.69
CA GLY A 164 17.47 -10.39 -3.90
C GLY A 164 16.66 -10.02 -2.65
N ILE A 165 16.57 -8.75 -2.28
CA ILE A 165 15.81 -8.29 -1.10
C ILE A 165 14.38 -7.91 -1.53
N PRO A 166 13.33 -8.39 -0.83
CA PRO A 166 11.94 -7.96 -1.05
C PRO A 166 11.80 -6.44 -0.95
N PHE A 167 11.32 -5.82 -2.01
CA PHE A 167 11.27 -4.37 -2.15
C PHE A 167 9.85 -3.83 -2.10
N SER A 168 8.96 -4.26 -2.99
CA SER A 168 7.61 -3.70 -3.10
C SER A 168 6.58 -4.73 -3.54
N VAL A 169 5.32 -4.57 -3.15
CA VAL A 169 4.19 -5.43 -3.55
C VAL A 169 3.08 -4.58 -4.16
N LEU A 170 2.32 -5.14 -5.09
CA LEU A 170 1.01 -4.58 -5.45
C LEU A 170 -0.04 -5.16 -4.51
N GLU A 171 -0.89 -4.31 -3.95
CA GLU A 171 -2.07 -4.76 -3.22
C GLU A 171 -3.32 -4.65 -4.11
N LEU A 172 -4.18 -5.67 -4.04
CA LEU A 172 -5.58 -5.54 -4.42
C LEU A 172 -6.43 -5.47 -3.16
N ILE A 173 -7.40 -4.58 -3.17
CA ILE A 173 -8.31 -4.35 -2.06
C ILE A 173 -9.75 -4.30 -2.56
N GLU A 174 -10.65 -4.95 -1.85
CA GLU A 174 -12.09 -4.95 -2.07
C GLU A 174 -12.76 -4.42 -0.81
N ARG A 175 -13.60 -3.39 -0.95
CA ARG A 175 -14.30 -2.72 0.15
C ARG A 175 -15.79 -2.74 -0.11
N HIS A 176 -16.58 -3.06 0.92
CA HIS A 176 -18.04 -3.06 0.86
C HIS A 176 -18.65 -2.10 1.87
N ALA A 177 -19.92 -1.76 1.66
CA ALA A 177 -20.73 -0.94 2.58
C ALA A 177 -20.10 0.42 2.96
N GLY A 178 -19.29 1.00 2.07
CA GLY A 178 -18.61 2.27 2.31
C GLY A 178 -17.49 2.20 3.36
N TYR A 179 -17.04 1.01 3.76
CA TYR A 179 -16.00 0.84 4.76
C TYR A 179 -14.66 1.43 4.29
N GLN A 180 -14.15 2.42 5.03
CA GLN A 180 -12.91 3.11 4.70
C GLN A 180 -11.72 2.72 5.60
N GLY A 181 -11.97 1.96 6.68
CA GLY A 181 -10.96 1.63 7.68
C GLY A 181 -9.92 0.61 7.19
N PHE A 182 -9.01 0.27 8.09
CA PHE A 182 -8.07 -0.83 7.91
C PHE A 182 -8.27 -1.86 9.02
N SER A 183 -7.96 -3.13 8.74
CA SER A 183 -8.09 -4.21 9.73
C SER A 183 -6.71 -4.66 10.20
N PRO A 184 -6.34 -4.44 11.48
CA PRO A 184 -5.03 -4.84 11.98
C PRO A 184 -4.71 -6.34 11.81
N PRO A 185 -5.64 -7.28 12.08
CA PRO A 185 -5.38 -8.69 11.81
C PRO A 185 -5.07 -8.99 10.33
N GLN A 186 -5.76 -8.31 9.41
CA GLN A 186 -5.55 -8.53 7.97
C GLN A 186 -4.22 -7.92 7.50
N ALA A 187 -3.88 -6.71 7.93
CA ALA A 187 -2.62 -6.06 7.56
C ALA A 187 -1.39 -6.81 8.12
N ASP A 188 -1.47 -7.40 9.32
CA ASP A 188 -0.38 -8.23 9.84
C ASP A 188 -0.21 -9.54 9.03
N ALA A 189 -1.31 -10.22 8.70
CA ALA A 189 -1.29 -11.42 7.86
C ALA A 189 -0.69 -11.15 6.47
N LEU A 190 -1.05 -10.00 5.87
CA LEU A 190 -0.48 -9.54 4.61
C LEU A 190 1.03 -9.31 4.71
N MET A 191 1.51 -8.63 5.75
CA MET A 191 2.96 -8.44 5.96
C MET A 191 3.69 -9.78 6.08
N GLN A 192 3.17 -10.71 6.88
CA GLN A 192 3.75 -12.03 7.06
C GLN A 192 3.79 -12.84 5.77
N SER A 193 2.81 -12.67 4.87
CA SER A 193 2.77 -13.37 3.59
C SER A 193 3.96 -13.04 2.68
N THR A 194 4.68 -11.94 2.92
CA THR A 194 5.80 -11.49 2.08
C THR A 194 7.18 -11.82 2.63
N VAL A 195 7.26 -12.34 3.86
CA VAL A 195 8.54 -12.53 4.59
C VAL A 195 9.40 -13.66 3.99
N ASN A 196 8.78 -14.67 3.37
CA ASN A 196 9.48 -15.89 2.91
C ASN A 196 9.93 -15.85 1.44
N TYR A 197 9.89 -14.70 0.77
CA TYR A 197 10.22 -14.57 -0.66
C TYR A 197 11.66 -14.13 -0.92
#